data_AF-A0A953LPW4-F1
#
_entry.id   AF-A0A953LPW4-F1
#
_cell.length_a   1.000
_cell.length_b   1.000
_cell.length_c   1.000
_cell.angle_alpha   90.00
_cell.angle_beta   90.00
_cell.angle_gamma   90.00
#
_symmetry.space_group_name_H-M   'P 1'
#
loop_
_entity.id
_entity.type
_entity.pdbx_description
1 polymer ?
#
loop_
_entity_poly.entity_id
_entity_poly.type
_entity_poly.pdbx_seq_one_letter_code
_entity_poly.pdbx_strand_id
1 'polypeptide(L)'
;LAHDGTEADFYAGVDWLVAQGVDVISYSCGWTAGFPHDGAGLPYNPVNAKVEQARAAGVLFVTSAGNSGDGDHYHAPYASFSGTAWHSFDGDWANGVYMVAGNSYYSVLVWNDWPVDPTTSGSSHDYLLELWRWNGTDWIVVAVSDNPQSGAPGELPVEEIEYTAAVSDWFYLTISRVDGESADFLVLDKSARGALQHWVAASSLGSPADSDAATTVGAVHWNGWGAEPFSSRGPTLGPRGEPTGGALKPDLAAADAVSTVTYGVSDGAAWPSGTGFFGTSAACPQVAGAAALLASAYTSFDADALETRLVAQAIDQGDSGPDTTFGHGLLFLADQFLFVDAFESGNLGTWDGAAGGK
;
A
#
# COMPACT_ATOMS: atom_id res chain seq x y z
N LEU A 1 -6.39 -8.83 19.77
CA LEU A 1 -5.91 -7.65 19.02
C LEU A 1 -4.47 -7.43 19.46
N ALA A 2 -3.52 -7.66 18.57
CA ALA A 2 -2.17 -7.13 18.73
C ALA A 2 -2.21 -5.63 18.39
N HIS A 3 -1.33 -4.84 18.98
CA HIS A 3 -1.21 -3.39 18.74
C HIS A 3 0.09 -3.14 17.98
N ASP A 4 0.05 -2.28 16.96
CA ASP A 4 1.17 -1.87 16.12
C ASP A 4 1.34 -0.34 16.22
N GLY A 5 2.18 0.11 17.17
CA GLY A 5 2.55 1.52 17.28
C GLY A 5 3.91 1.85 16.66
N THR A 6 4.74 0.81 16.49
CA THR A 6 6.10 0.85 15.95
C THR A 6 6.35 -0.42 15.15
N GLU A 7 7.39 -0.45 14.32
CA GLU A 7 7.84 -1.69 13.66
C GLU A 7 8.09 -2.83 14.66
N ALA A 8 8.68 -2.51 15.83
CA ALA A 8 8.93 -3.49 16.88
C ALA A 8 7.62 -4.10 17.44
N ASP A 9 6.59 -3.27 17.62
CA ASP A 9 5.28 -3.75 18.06
C ASP A 9 4.60 -4.61 17.00
N PHE A 10 4.74 -4.24 15.72
CA PHE A 10 4.29 -5.07 14.61
C PHE A 10 4.96 -6.44 14.63
N TYR A 11 6.30 -6.50 14.75
CA TYR A 11 7.03 -7.77 14.82
C TYR A 11 6.57 -8.63 16.00
N ALA A 12 6.46 -8.03 17.18
CA ALA A 12 6.00 -8.74 18.38
C ALA A 12 4.54 -9.20 18.24
N GLY A 13 3.69 -8.41 17.59
CA GLY A 13 2.30 -8.74 17.32
C GLY A 13 2.15 -9.93 16.38
N VAL A 14 2.90 -9.95 15.28
CA VAL A 14 2.94 -11.08 14.35
C VAL A 14 3.49 -12.33 15.03
N ASP A 15 4.60 -12.23 15.76
CA ASP A 15 5.19 -13.36 16.48
C ASP A 15 4.21 -13.94 17.52
N TRP A 16 3.49 -13.08 18.24
CA TRP A 16 2.47 -13.50 19.19
C TRP A 16 1.32 -14.24 18.50
N LEU A 17 0.82 -13.72 17.37
CA LEU A 17 -0.27 -14.33 16.58
C LEU A 17 0.15 -15.69 16.02
N VAL A 18 1.35 -15.79 15.44
CA VAL A 18 1.92 -17.06 14.97
C VAL A 18 2.04 -18.05 16.14
N ALA A 19 2.51 -17.61 17.30
CA ALA A 19 2.59 -18.45 18.50
C ALA A 19 1.22 -18.88 19.05
N GLN A 20 0.13 -18.15 18.75
CA GLN A 20 -1.23 -18.59 19.05
C GLN A 20 -1.75 -19.64 18.06
N GLY A 21 -1.03 -19.91 16.96
CA GLY A 21 -1.45 -20.86 15.93
C GLY A 21 -2.65 -20.38 15.13
N VAL A 22 -2.74 -19.08 14.84
CA VAL A 22 -3.79 -18.54 13.96
C VAL A 22 -3.56 -18.98 12.52
N ASP A 23 -4.63 -19.27 11.78
CA ASP A 23 -4.54 -19.62 10.36
C ASP A 23 -4.43 -18.37 9.46
N VAL A 24 -5.01 -17.25 9.89
CA VAL A 24 -5.13 -16.01 9.11
C VAL A 24 -4.81 -14.80 9.98
N ILE A 25 -3.99 -13.89 9.46
CA ILE A 25 -3.76 -12.55 10.01
C ILE A 25 -4.39 -11.54 9.05
N SER A 26 -5.21 -10.63 9.58
CA SER A 26 -5.71 -9.46 8.86
C SER A 26 -4.96 -8.23 9.33
N TYR A 27 -4.32 -7.51 8.40
CA TYR A 27 -3.51 -6.34 8.68
C TYR A 27 -3.93 -5.19 7.76
N SER A 28 -4.39 -4.07 8.32
CA SER A 28 -4.94 -2.95 7.55
C SER A 28 -4.19 -1.64 7.77
N CYS A 29 -2.91 -1.79 8.10
CA CYS A 29 -1.93 -0.75 8.36
C CYS A 29 -0.70 -1.00 7.47
N GLY A 30 0.24 -0.07 7.42
CA GLY A 30 1.44 -0.24 6.60
C GLY A 30 2.35 0.97 6.65
N TRP A 31 3.52 0.80 6.03
CA TRP A 31 4.54 1.82 5.86
C TRP A 31 4.53 2.23 4.40
N THR A 32 4.47 3.54 4.16
CA THR A 32 4.36 4.08 2.81
C THR A 32 5.71 4.29 2.15
N ALA A 33 6.85 4.12 2.84
CA ALA A 33 8.16 4.41 2.27
C ALA A 33 9.34 3.83 3.07
N GLY A 34 10.55 4.07 2.55
CA GLY A 34 11.83 3.72 3.20
C GLY A 34 12.43 2.39 2.72
N PHE A 35 11.77 1.73 1.77
CA PHE A 35 12.17 0.42 1.23
C PHE A 35 12.23 0.45 -0.30
N PRO A 36 12.77 -0.58 -0.97
CA PRO A 36 12.89 -0.58 -2.44
C PRO A 36 11.57 -0.71 -3.22
N HIS A 37 10.44 -0.96 -2.56
CA HIS A 37 9.15 -1.33 -3.18
C HIS A 37 9.22 -2.56 -4.10
N ASP A 38 10.22 -3.43 -3.90
CA ASP A 38 10.46 -4.59 -4.75
C ASP A 38 9.79 -5.88 -4.24
N GLY A 39 9.04 -5.79 -3.14
CA GLY A 39 8.34 -6.91 -2.52
C GLY A 39 9.22 -7.87 -1.72
N ALA A 40 10.55 -7.71 -1.75
CA ALA A 40 11.47 -8.55 -1.00
C ALA A 40 11.52 -8.15 0.48
N GLY A 41 11.86 -9.10 1.35
CA GLY A 41 12.20 -8.87 2.74
C GLY A 41 13.64 -8.37 2.95
N LEU A 42 14.42 -9.14 3.70
CA LEU A 42 15.80 -8.79 4.02
C LEU A 42 16.69 -8.79 2.75
N PRO A 43 17.73 -7.93 2.70
CA PRO A 43 18.27 -7.15 3.82
C PRO A 43 17.63 -5.78 4.04
N TYR A 44 16.75 -5.30 3.15
CA TYR A 44 16.27 -3.91 3.18
C TYR A 44 14.96 -3.73 3.93
N ASN A 45 14.04 -4.70 3.81
CA ASN A 45 12.68 -4.57 4.31
C ASN A 45 12.36 -5.62 5.40
N PRO A 46 12.63 -5.29 6.67
CA PRO A 46 12.31 -6.19 7.78
C PRO A 46 10.80 -6.38 8.00
N VAL A 47 9.94 -5.48 7.51
CA VAL A 47 8.48 -5.63 7.54
C VAL A 47 8.06 -6.79 6.64
N ASN A 48 8.50 -6.79 5.38
CA ASN A 48 8.24 -7.89 4.44
C ASN A 48 8.87 -9.19 4.94
N ALA A 49 10.08 -9.15 5.49
CA ALA A 49 10.73 -10.33 6.08
C ALA A 49 9.91 -10.95 7.23
N LYS A 50 9.21 -10.14 8.02
CA LYS A 50 8.32 -10.64 9.07
C LYS A 50 7.07 -11.31 8.48
N VAL A 51 6.53 -10.78 7.39
CA VAL A 51 5.40 -11.40 6.68
C VAL A 51 5.82 -12.72 6.03
N GLU A 52 6.99 -12.78 5.42
CA GLU A 52 7.60 -14.02 4.92
C GLU A 52 7.74 -15.07 6.03
N GLN A 53 8.15 -14.67 7.24
CA GLN A 53 8.22 -15.58 8.39
C GLN A 53 6.84 -16.10 8.81
N ALA A 54 5.80 -15.25 8.82
CA ALA A 54 4.44 -15.69 9.11
C ALA A 54 3.93 -16.68 8.06
N ARG A 55 4.18 -16.40 6.77
CA ARG A 55 3.81 -17.30 5.67
C ARG A 55 4.52 -18.64 5.76
N ALA A 56 5.83 -18.64 6.03
CA ALA A 56 6.61 -19.85 6.25
C ALA A 56 6.16 -20.66 7.47
N ALA A 57 5.52 -20.02 8.45
CA ALA A 57 4.87 -20.69 9.59
C ALA A 57 3.46 -21.24 9.26
N GLY A 58 3.00 -21.12 8.01
CA GLY A 58 1.70 -21.62 7.56
C GLY A 58 0.54 -20.65 7.75
N VAL A 59 0.81 -19.38 8.08
CA VAL A 59 -0.21 -18.36 8.32
C VAL A 59 -0.46 -17.56 7.04
N LEU A 60 -1.74 -17.45 6.64
CA LEU A 60 -2.13 -16.56 5.55
C LEU A 60 -2.12 -15.11 6.06
N PHE A 61 -1.26 -14.28 5.50
CA PHE A 61 -1.17 -12.86 5.86
C PHE A 61 -1.93 -12.01 4.85
N VAL A 62 -3.13 -11.54 5.22
CA VAL A 62 -3.97 -10.70 4.36
C VAL A 62 -3.75 -9.24 4.73
N THR A 63 -3.36 -8.42 3.76
CA THR A 63 -3.04 -7.00 3.97
C THR A 63 -3.81 -6.07 3.04
N SER A 64 -4.11 -4.85 3.49
CA SER A 64 -4.67 -3.79 2.65
C SER A 64 -3.61 -3.26 1.66
N ALA A 65 -3.99 -2.98 0.41
CA ALA A 65 -3.05 -2.48 -0.61
C ALA A 65 -2.42 -1.11 -0.29
N GLY A 66 -3.11 -0.29 0.50
CA GLY A 66 -2.75 1.12 0.71
C GLY A 66 -3.72 2.06 0.01
N ASN A 67 -3.69 3.33 0.38
CA ASN A 67 -4.59 4.36 -0.13
C ASN A 67 -3.83 5.50 -0.83
N SER A 68 -2.74 5.18 -1.53
CA SER A 68 -1.84 6.18 -2.12
C SER A 68 -2.08 6.44 -3.61
N GLY A 69 -3.05 5.74 -4.22
CA GLY A 69 -3.28 5.71 -5.66
C GLY A 69 -3.77 7.03 -6.27
N ASP A 70 -4.27 7.97 -5.47
CA ASP A 70 -4.87 9.24 -5.93
C ASP A 70 -4.19 10.50 -5.38
N GLY A 71 -2.86 10.47 -5.25
CA GLY A 71 -2.08 11.70 -5.06
C GLY A 71 -0.93 11.63 -4.07
N ASP A 72 -0.66 10.47 -3.48
CA ASP A 72 0.33 10.34 -2.40
C ASP A 72 1.63 9.67 -2.85
N HIS A 73 1.65 9.16 -4.09
CA HIS A 73 2.77 8.47 -4.70
C HIS A 73 3.18 9.12 -6.03
N TYR A 74 4.47 9.22 -6.27
CA TYR A 74 5.07 9.63 -7.54
C TYR A 74 6.29 8.76 -7.82
N HIS A 75 6.49 8.38 -9.07
CA HIS A 75 7.75 7.78 -9.47
C HIS A 75 8.12 8.18 -10.90
N ALA A 76 9.42 8.32 -11.18
CA ALA A 76 9.95 8.57 -12.52
C ALA A 76 11.47 8.36 -12.59
N PRO A 77 12.04 8.09 -13.78
CA PRO A 77 13.47 8.25 -13.99
C PRO A 77 13.89 9.70 -13.75
N TYR A 78 15.06 9.92 -13.16
CA TYR A 78 15.60 11.25 -12.97
C TYR A 78 15.79 11.98 -14.30
N ALA A 79 15.08 13.09 -14.48
CA ALA A 79 15.28 14.03 -15.57
C ALA A 79 15.73 15.39 -15.03
N SER A 80 16.76 16.00 -15.62
CA SER A 80 17.21 17.35 -15.21
C SER A 80 16.22 18.42 -15.67
N PHE A 81 15.82 19.29 -14.74
CA PHE A 81 15.04 20.48 -15.01
C PHE A 81 15.94 21.56 -15.62
N SER A 82 15.74 21.86 -16.91
CA SER A 82 16.40 22.99 -17.60
C SER A 82 17.93 23.03 -17.48
N GLY A 83 18.60 21.87 -17.36
CA GLY A 83 20.05 21.77 -17.19
C GLY A 83 20.56 22.09 -15.78
N THR A 84 19.67 22.19 -14.79
CA THR A 84 20.00 22.29 -13.37
C THR A 84 20.20 20.91 -12.74
N ALA A 85 20.63 20.87 -11.49
CA ALA A 85 20.68 19.64 -10.70
C ALA A 85 19.30 19.18 -10.20
N TRP A 86 18.23 19.95 -10.44
CA TRP A 86 16.89 19.60 -9.99
C TRP A 86 16.23 18.59 -10.90
N HIS A 87 15.44 17.70 -10.32
CA HIS A 87 14.55 16.82 -11.03
C HIS A 87 13.39 17.62 -11.67
N SER A 88 13.04 17.25 -12.89
CA SER A 88 11.92 17.80 -13.65
C SER A 88 10.67 16.96 -13.42
N PHE A 89 9.67 17.54 -12.77
CA PHE A 89 8.33 16.96 -12.66
C PHE A 89 7.52 17.34 -13.91
N ASP A 90 7.74 16.60 -15.00
CA ASP A 90 7.08 16.80 -16.30
C ASP A 90 7.19 18.25 -16.85
N GLY A 91 8.34 18.87 -16.65
CA GLY A 91 8.64 20.24 -17.06
C GLY A 91 8.46 21.28 -15.96
N ASP A 92 8.01 20.90 -14.77
CA ASP A 92 8.03 21.75 -13.58
C ASP A 92 9.30 21.53 -12.74
N TRP A 93 9.75 22.58 -12.06
CA TRP A 93 10.95 22.54 -11.21
C TRP A 93 10.72 21.88 -9.85
N ALA A 94 9.45 21.72 -9.46
CA ALA A 94 9.04 21.15 -8.18
C ALA A 94 7.68 20.48 -8.28
N ASN A 95 7.38 19.61 -7.32
CA ASN A 95 6.06 18.99 -7.16
C ASN A 95 5.27 19.68 -6.06
N GLY A 96 4.20 20.38 -6.43
CA GLY A 96 3.38 21.14 -5.49
C GLY A 96 2.46 20.25 -4.64
N VAL A 97 2.23 20.63 -3.39
CA VAL A 97 1.22 20.03 -2.50
C VAL A 97 0.60 21.11 -1.61
N TYR A 98 -0.72 21.09 -1.45
CA TYR A 98 -1.41 22.01 -0.54
C TYR A 98 -1.41 21.45 0.88
N MET A 99 -0.78 22.15 1.82
CA MET A 99 -0.73 21.76 3.22
C MET A 99 -1.65 22.65 4.06
N VAL A 100 -2.17 22.10 5.16
CA VAL A 100 -3.06 22.81 6.10
C VAL A 100 -2.30 23.12 7.38
N ALA A 101 -2.41 24.36 7.87
CA ALA A 101 -1.75 24.80 9.09
C ALA A 101 -2.00 23.86 10.28
N GLY A 102 -0.94 23.48 10.98
CA GLY A 102 -0.98 22.61 12.16
C GLY A 102 -0.98 21.12 11.86
N ASN A 103 -1.14 20.70 10.59
CA ASN A 103 -1.02 19.29 10.22
C ASN A 103 0.46 18.90 10.02
N SER A 104 0.80 17.69 10.44
CA SER A 104 2.06 17.05 10.06
C SER A 104 2.04 16.68 8.58
N TYR A 105 3.23 16.70 8.00
CA TYR A 105 3.56 16.30 6.65
C TYR A 105 4.81 15.45 6.74
N TYR A 106 4.79 14.29 6.12
CA TYR A 106 5.97 13.45 5.97
C TYR A 106 6.09 13.04 4.52
N SER A 107 7.31 13.04 3.99
CA SER A 107 7.62 12.58 2.65
C SER A 107 8.96 11.90 2.61
N VAL A 108 9.07 10.90 1.75
CA VAL A 108 10.28 10.11 1.58
C VAL A 108 10.57 9.98 0.10
N LEU A 109 11.83 10.21 -0.23
CA LEU A 109 12.40 9.93 -1.53
C LEU A 109 13.26 8.67 -1.40
N VAL A 110 13.10 7.71 -2.32
CA VAL A 110 14.04 6.62 -2.53
C VAL A 110 14.48 6.54 -3.99
N TRP A 111 15.65 5.98 -4.26
CA TRP A 111 16.13 5.70 -5.62
C TRP A 111 16.72 4.30 -5.75
N ASN A 112 16.76 3.76 -6.97
CA ASN A 112 17.15 2.38 -7.26
C ASN A 112 18.67 2.10 -7.22
N ASP A 113 19.41 2.71 -6.29
CA ASP A 113 20.85 2.45 -6.06
C ASP A 113 21.08 1.71 -4.73
N TRP A 114 20.31 0.64 -4.52
CA TRP A 114 20.45 -0.18 -3.30
C TRP A 114 21.68 -1.09 -3.39
N PRO A 115 22.54 -1.13 -2.34
CA PRO A 115 23.74 -1.98 -2.32
C PRO A 115 23.37 -3.45 -2.18
N VAL A 116 23.97 -4.36 -2.95
CA VAL A 116 23.70 -5.82 -2.88
C VAL A 116 23.77 -6.37 -1.44
N ASP A 117 24.73 -5.90 -0.65
CA ASP A 117 24.82 -6.19 0.78
C ASP A 117 25.06 -4.87 1.55
N PRO A 118 24.04 -4.33 2.23
CA PRO A 118 24.16 -3.06 2.94
C PRO A 118 25.16 -3.11 4.12
N THR A 119 25.58 -4.30 4.56
CA THR A 119 26.60 -4.44 5.63
C THR A 119 28.03 -4.25 5.13
N THR A 120 28.23 -4.27 3.81
CA THR A 120 29.56 -4.17 3.18
C THR A 120 29.71 -3.00 2.21
N SER A 121 28.60 -2.40 1.76
CA SER A 121 28.56 -1.24 0.86
C SER A 121 27.29 -0.42 1.08
N GLY A 122 27.28 0.82 0.60
CA GLY A 122 26.11 1.69 0.56
C GLY A 122 25.70 2.06 -0.86
N SER A 123 24.64 2.86 -0.98
CA SER A 123 24.35 3.62 -2.20
C SER A 123 25.51 4.58 -2.47
N SER A 124 25.91 4.65 -3.73
CA SER A 124 26.95 5.53 -4.25
C SER A 124 26.41 6.75 -4.99
N HIS A 125 25.10 6.85 -5.17
CA HIS A 125 24.40 8.00 -5.74
C HIS A 125 23.71 8.77 -4.61
N ASP A 126 23.65 10.10 -4.72
CA ASP A 126 23.28 11.01 -3.65
C ASP A 126 22.28 12.06 -4.16
N TYR A 127 21.13 12.12 -3.50
CA TYR A 127 20.04 13.04 -3.84
C TYR A 127 19.60 13.79 -2.60
N LEU A 128 19.18 15.03 -2.77
CA LEU A 128 18.57 15.85 -1.71
C LEU A 128 17.08 15.95 -1.93
N LEU A 129 16.33 15.98 -0.84
CA LEU A 129 14.92 16.33 -0.84
C LEU A 129 14.75 17.68 -0.12
N GLU A 130 14.12 18.65 -0.76
CA GLU A 130 13.85 19.95 -0.13
C GLU A 130 12.36 20.29 -0.23
N LEU A 131 11.85 20.97 0.80
CA LEU A 131 10.50 21.52 0.83
C LEU A 131 10.55 23.04 0.81
N TRP A 132 9.92 23.63 -0.20
CA TRP A 132 9.90 25.07 -0.45
C TRP A 132 8.52 25.66 -0.21
N ARG A 133 8.50 26.96 0.09
CA ARG A 133 7.30 27.78 0.15
C ARG A 133 7.56 29.20 -0.34
N TRP A 134 6.56 29.81 -0.96
CA TRP A 134 6.53 31.25 -1.23
C TRP A 134 6.07 32.03 0.02
N ASN A 135 6.88 32.97 0.51
CA ASN A 135 6.54 33.77 1.69
C ASN A 135 5.82 35.09 1.37
N GLY A 136 5.53 35.36 0.10
CA GLY A 136 4.97 36.62 -0.39
C GLY A 136 5.98 37.52 -1.11
N THR A 137 7.29 37.31 -0.91
CA THR A 137 8.37 38.09 -1.53
C THR A 137 9.45 37.20 -2.12
N ASP A 138 9.78 36.09 -1.47
CA ASP A 138 10.83 35.16 -1.88
C ASP A 138 10.38 33.70 -1.71
N TRP A 139 11.02 32.81 -2.48
CA TRP A 139 11.00 31.37 -2.25
C TRP A 139 11.95 31.04 -1.09
N ILE A 140 11.45 30.30 -0.11
CA ILE A 140 12.22 29.86 1.05
C ILE A 140 12.15 28.34 1.19
N VAL A 141 13.30 27.73 1.51
CA VAL A 141 13.35 26.34 1.98
C VAL A 141 12.85 26.31 3.42
N VAL A 142 11.86 25.47 3.69
CA VAL A 142 11.27 25.29 5.03
C VAL A 142 11.67 23.96 5.68
N ALA A 143 12.12 22.99 4.89
CA ALA A 143 12.73 21.75 5.35
C ALA A 143 13.68 21.19 4.27
N VAL A 144 14.71 20.45 4.69
CA VAL A 144 15.66 19.77 3.81
C VAL A 144 16.07 18.44 4.44
N SER A 145 16.24 17.43 3.59
CA SER A 145 16.94 16.18 3.89
C SER A 145 18.17 16.13 2.98
N ASP A 146 19.34 15.98 3.60
CA ASP A 146 20.69 16.05 3.02
C ASP A 146 21.56 15.03 3.77
N ASN A 147 21.14 13.77 3.73
CA ASN A 147 21.87 12.66 4.27
C ASN A 147 22.81 12.13 3.18
N PRO A 148 24.13 12.33 3.24
CA PRO A 148 24.99 12.00 2.11
C PRO A 148 25.13 10.49 1.89
N GLN A 149 25.06 10.04 0.64
CA GLN A 149 25.45 8.69 0.22
C GLN A 149 26.78 8.72 -0.57
N SER A 150 27.76 7.96 -0.09
CA SER A 150 29.13 7.91 -0.64
C SER A 150 29.58 6.50 -1.05
N GLY A 151 28.71 5.51 -0.87
CA GLY A 151 28.97 4.09 -1.05
C GLY A 151 29.44 3.39 0.23
N ALA A 152 29.47 4.07 1.39
CA ALA A 152 29.93 3.45 2.63
C ALA A 152 28.89 2.48 3.21
N PRO A 153 29.31 1.42 3.92
CA PRO A 153 28.38 0.44 4.49
C PRO A 153 27.25 1.08 5.31
N GLY A 154 26.02 0.70 5.01
CA GLY A 154 24.81 1.16 5.69
C GLY A 154 24.21 2.46 5.17
N GLU A 155 24.86 3.15 4.23
CA GLU A 155 24.27 4.30 3.53
C GLU A 155 23.22 3.79 2.52
N LEU A 156 21.94 4.03 2.79
CA LEU A 156 20.83 3.58 1.93
C LEU A 156 20.30 4.76 1.08
N PRO A 157 19.74 4.48 -0.11
CA PRO A 157 19.29 5.52 -1.04
C PRO A 157 17.93 6.11 -0.62
N VAL A 158 17.93 6.85 0.50
CA VAL A 158 16.72 7.36 1.16
C VAL A 158 16.94 8.78 1.67
N GLU A 159 15.97 9.65 1.41
CA GLU A 159 15.84 10.97 2.03
C GLU A 159 14.44 11.16 2.62
N GLU A 160 14.35 11.82 3.78
CA GLU A 160 13.09 11.94 4.52
C GLU A 160 12.88 13.35 5.08
N ILE A 161 11.71 13.92 4.82
CA ILE A 161 11.28 15.17 5.44
C ILE A 161 10.10 14.88 6.35
N GLU A 162 10.23 15.26 7.62
CA GLU A 162 9.11 15.46 8.53
C GLU A 162 8.95 16.97 8.79
N TYR A 163 7.74 17.49 8.60
CA TYR A 163 7.43 18.91 8.71
C TYR A 163 6.04 19.12 9.29
N THR A 164 5.83 20.21 10.05
CA THR A 164 4.49 20.64 10.47
C THR A 164 4.18 21.98 9.81
N ALA A 165 3.12 22.03 9.02
CA ALA A 165 2.81 23.22 8.24
C ALA A 165 2.45 24.40 9.15
N ALA A 166 3.24 25.48 9.09
CA ALA A 166 2.98 26.69 9.87
C ALA A 166 1.80 27.52 9.34
N VAL A 167 1.39 27.27 8.10
CA VAL A 167 0.28 27.95 7.41
C VAL A 167 -0.48 26.98 6.52
N SER A 168 -1.67 27.38 6.09
CA SER A 168 -2.38 26.69 5.02
C SER A 168 -2.05 27.34 3.67
N ASP A 169 -1.22 26.68 2.87
CA ASP A 169 -0.71 27.22 1.60
C ASP A 169 -0.15 26.10 0.71
N TRP A 170 0.27 26.46 -0.49
CA TRP A 170 1.06 25.57 -1.36
C TRP A 170 2.52 25.50 -0.91
N PHE A 171 3.02 24.27 -0.87
CA PHE A 171 4.42 23.92 -0.64
C PHE A 171 4.91 23.09 -1.83
N TYR A 172 6.23 23.02 -2.03
CA TYR A 172 6.81 22.52 -3.27
C TYR A 172 8.03 21.65 -2.97
N LEU A 173 7.99 20.39 -3.37
CA LEU A 173 9.11 19.46 -3.21
C LEU A 173 10.07 19.58 -4.38
N THR A 174 11.36 19.72 -4.11
CA THR A 174 12.43 19.59 -5.11
C THR A 174 13.29 18.39 -4.78
N ILE A 175 13.76 17.71 -5.83
CA ILE A 175 14.75 16.64 -5.72
C ILE A 175 16.01 17.14 -6.42
N SER A 176 17.13 17.23 -5.72
CA SER A 176 18.39 17.74 -6.28
C SER A 176 19.41 16.62 -6.36
N ARG A 177 20.00 16.36 -7.53
CA ARG A 177 21.07 15.38 -7.69
C ARG A 177 22.42 15.97 -7.26
N VAL A 178 23.04 15.37 -6.25
CA VAL A 178 24.41 15.70 -5.81
C VAL A 178 25.42 14.82 -6.54
N ASP A 179 25.18 13.51 -6.53
CA ASP A 179 25.88 12.51 -7.33
C ASP A 179 24.88 11.47 -7.86
N GLY A 180 25.16 10.83 -9.00
CA GLY A 180 24.27 9.81 -9.56
C GLY A 180 24.04 9.93 -11.07
N GLU A 181 23.23 9.02 -11.60
CA GLU A 181 23.05 8.83 -13.03
C GLU A 181 21.73 9.42 -13.54
N SER A 182 21.58 9.56 -14.87
CA SER A 182 20.30 9.98 -15.46
C SER A 182 19.29 8.84 -15.58
N ALA A 183 19.71 7.61 -15.26
CA ALA A 183 18.89 6.42 -15.35
C ALA A 183 18.23 6.06 -14.00
N ASP A 184 18.63 6.70 -12.91
CA ASP A 184 18.11 6.42 -11.57
C ASP A 184 16.60 6.63 -11.54
N PHE A 185 15.89 5.66 -10.99
CA PHE A 185 14.45 5.66 -10.83
C PHE A 185 14.11 6.15 -9.43
N LEU A 186 13.41 7.28 -9.38
CA LEU A 186 13.02 7.97 -8.15
C LEU A 186 11.61 7.55 -7.77
N VAL A 187 11.39 7.33 -6.49
CA VAL A 187 10.07 7.13 -5.88
C VAL A 187 9.92 8.14 -4.76
N LEU A 188 8.83 8.90 -4.79
CA LEU A 188 8.47 9.91 -3.81
C LEU A 188 7.09 9.57 -3.26
N ASP A 189 7.06 9.25 -1.97
CA ASP A 189 5.85 8.98 -1.20
C ASP A 189 5.63 10.07 -0.17
N LYS A 190 4.37 10.32 0.18
CA LYS A 190 4.02 11.24 1.27
C LYS A 190 2.86 10.75 2.12
N SER A 191 2.79 11.23 3.36
CA SER A 191 1.63 11.12 4.23
C SER A 191 1.12 12.51 4.60
N ALA A 192 0.06 12.97 3.94
CA ALA A 192 -0.70 14.17 4.29
C ALA A 192 -1.93 14.33 3.39
N ARG A 193 -2.95 15.05 3.88
CA ARG A 193 -4.07 15.48 3.04
C ARG A 193 -3.59 16.41 1.92
N GLY A 194 -4.15 16.20 0.73
CA GLY A 194 -3.86 16.98 -0.47
C GLY A 194 -2.95 16.21 -1.41
N ALA A 195 -3.37 16.07 -2.66
CA ALA A 195 -2.59 15.37 -3.69
C ALA A 195 -1.32 16.17 -4.05
N LEU A 196 -0.27 15.44 -4.40
CA LEU A 196 0.84 15.97 -5.19
C LEU A 196 0.28 16.54 -6.51
N GLN A 197 0.92 17.57 -7.04
CA GLN A 197 0.61 18.13 -8.35
C GLN A 197 0.87 17.07 -9.44
N HIS A 198 1.96 16.33 -9.28
CA HIS A 198 2.37 15.23 -10.14
C HIS A 198 2.37 13.95 -9.31
N TRP A 199 1.55 12.97 -9.70
CA TRP A 199 1.43 11.69 -9.02
C TRP A 199 1.21 10.57 -10.03
N VAL A 200 1.51 9.35 -9.61
CA VAL A 200 1.34 8.14 -10.41
C VAL A 200 0.67 7.08 -9.54
N ALA A 201 -0.41 6.47 -10.05
CA ALA A 201 -1.10 5.41 -9.31
C ALA A 201 -0.36 4.07 -9.32
N ALA A 202 0.38 3.78 -10.40
CA ALA A 202 1.14 2.55 -10.53
C ALA A 202 2.24 2.50 -9.45
N SER A 203 2.52 1.28 -8.96
CA SER A 203 3.56 1.02 -7.95
C SER A 203 3.39 1.73 -6.61
N SER A 204 2.17 2.20 -6.30
CA SER A 204 1.86 2.97 -5.08
C SER A 204 1.59 2.11 -3.83
N LEU A 205 2.05 0.86 -3.84
CA LEU A 205 1.91 -0.09 -2.73
C LEU A 205 2.92 0.28 -1.63
N GLY A 206 2.46 0.27 -0.39
CA GLY A 206 3.33 0.34 0.80
C GLY A 206 3.63 -1.05 1.35
N SER A 207 4.58 -1.18 2.27
CA SER A 207 4.85 -2.46 2.94
C SER A 207 3.87 -2.69 4.08
N PRO A 208 3.35 -3.93 4.28
CA PRO A 208 3.73 -5.16 3.59
C PRO A 208 2.92 -5.50 2.32
N ALA A 209 2.14 -4.57 1.77
CA ALA A 209 1.30 -4.83 0.60
C ALA A 209 2.07 -5.14 -0.68
N ASP A 210 3.33 -4.71 -0.75
CA ASP A 210 4.24 -5.09 -1.82
C ASP A 210 4.82 -6.51 -1.67
N SER A 211 4.73 -7.13 -0.48
CA SER A 211 5.36 -8.43 -0.24
C SER A 211 4.76 -9.57 -1.08
N ASP A 212 5.62 -10.39 -1.67
CA ASP A 212 5.23 -11.62 -2.35
C ASP A 212 4.56 -12.63 -1.40
N ALA A 213 4.84 -12.56 -0.10
CA ALA A 213 4.29 -13.46 0.91
C ALA A 213 2.93 -12.99 1.48
N ALA A 214 2.50 -11.78 1.16
CA ALA A 214 1.22 -11.22 1.55
C ALA A 214 0.14 -11.46 0.50
N THR A 215 -1.09 -11.71 0.93
CA THR A 215 -2.28 -11.58 0.10
C THR A 215 -2.81 -10.15 0.22
N THR A 216 -2.53 -9.34 -0.78
CA THR A 216 -2.80 -7.90 -0.83
C THR A 216 -4.18 -7.62 -1.43
N VAL A 217 -4.93 -6.74 -0.79
CA VAL A 217 -6.33 -6.46 -1.10
C VAL A 217 -6.55 -5.01 -1.52
N GLY A 218 -6.93 -4.81 -2.78
CA GLY A 218 -7.40 -3.54 -3.31
C GLY A 218 -8.86 -3.25 -2.93
N ALA A 219 -9.27 -1.98 -3.07
CA ALA A 219 -10.62 -1.52 -2.73
C ALA A 219 -11.48 -1.31 -3.97
N VAL A 220 -12.70 -1.85 -3.94
CA VAL A 220 -13.75 -1.51 -4.90
C VAL A 220 -14.98 -1.01 -4.17
N HIS A 221 -15.64 -0.01 -4.74
CA HIS A 221 -16.87 0.52 -4.17
C HIS A 221 -17.96 -0.55 -4.17
N TRP A 222 -18.53 -0.90 -3.02
CA TRP A 222 -19.56 -1.96 -2.93
C TRP A 222 -20.77 -1.70 -3.85
N ASN A 223 -21.11 -0.43 -4.06
CA ASN A 223 -22.20 -0.01 -4.93
C ASN A 223 -21.66 0.28 -6.33
N GLY A 224 -21.55 -0.78 -7.15
CA GLY A 224 -21.14 -0.70 -8.55
C GLY A 224 -19.82 -1.42 -8.86
N TRP A 225 -19.07 -1.84 -7.86
CA TRP A 225 -17.83 -2.64 -7.96
C TRP A 225 -16.70 -1.98 -8.75
N GLY A 226 -16.74 -0.65 -8.90
CA GLY A 226 -15.66 0.12 -9.52
C GLY A 226 -14.47 0.26 -8.59
N ALA A 227 -13.25 0.21 -9.14
CA ALA A 227 -12.03 0.47 -8.38
C ALA A 227 -12.06 1.87 -7.74
N GLU A 228 -11.72 1.92 -6.46
CA GLU A 228 -11.57 3.19 -5.76
C GLU A 228 -10.29 3.91 -6.25
N PRO A 229 -10.35 5.23 -6.53
CA PRO A 229 -9.20 5.94 -7.08
C PRO A 229 -8.01 5.94 -6.12
N PHE A 230 -8.27 6.03 -4.82
CA PHE A 230 -7.21 5.99 -3.80
C PHE A 230 -6.56 4.62 -3.65
N SER A 231 -7.20 3.52 -4.09
CA SER A 231 -6.67 2.18 -3.88
C SER A 231 -5.30 2.08 -4.55
N SER A 232 -4.27 1.78 -3.77
CA SER A 232 -2.92 1.58 -4.28
C SER A 232 -2.90 0.46 -5.31
N ARG A 233 -2.03 0.60 -6.31
CA ARG A 233 -1.96 -0.28 -7.48
C ARG A 233 -0.55 -0.81 -7.66
N GLY A 234 -0.46 -2.01 -8.19
CA GLY A 234 0.81 -2.55 -8.64
C GLY A 234 1.24 -2.02 -10.02
N PRO A 235 2.22 -2.68 -10.65
CA PRO A 235 2.99 -3.79 -10.09
C PRO A 235 3.85 -3.32 -8.90
N THR A 236 4.51 -4.23 -8.18
CA THR A 236 5.66 -3.80 -7.37
C THR A 236 6.77 -3.27 -8.30
N LEU A 237 7.80 -2.64 -7.74
CA LEU A 237 9.04 -2.46 -8.47
C LEU A 237 9.79 -3.79 -8.60
N GLY A 238 10.72 -3.84 -9.54
CA GLY A 238 11.64 -4.95 -9.69
C GLY A 238 12.75 -4.93 -8.64
N PRO A 239 13.61 -5.96 -8.64
CA PRO A 239 14.64 -6.15 -7.61
C PRO A 239 15.45 -4.88 -7.36
N ARG A 240 15.54 -4.46 -6.10
CA ARG A 240 16.25 -3.23 -5.66
C ARG A 240 15.67 -1.92 -6.22
N GLY A 241 14.36 -1.88 -6.50
CA GLY A 241 13.66 -0.68 -6.95
C GLY A 241 13.71 -0.43 -8.46
N GLU A 242 14.10 -1.44 -9.25
CA GLU A 242 14.12 -1.32 -10.71
C GLU A 242 12.70 -1.04 -11.26
N PRO A 243 12.52 -0.20 -12.28
CA PRO A 243 11.20 0.12 -12.83
C PRO A 243 10.52 -1.05 -13.54
N THR A 244 11.21 -2.17 -13.71
CA THR A 244 10.71 -3.35 -14.43
C THR A 244 11.11 -4.63 -13.71
N GLY A 245 10.34 -5.70 -13.90
CA GLY A 245 10.59 -7.00 -13.28
C GLY A 245 9.94 -7.21 -11.91
N GLY A 246 9.03 -6.31 -11.51
CA GLY A 246 8.20 -6.47 -10.31
C GLY A 246 7.03 -7.43 -10.50
N ALA A 247 6.34 -7.70 -9.39
CA ALA A 247 5.25 -8.64 -9.27
C ALA A 247 3.88 -7.99 -9.49
N LEU A 248 2.91 -8.81 -9.87
CA LEU A 248 1.51 -8.40 -9.92
C LEU A 248 0.98 -8.20 -8.49
N LYS A 249 0.41 -7.02 -8.23
CA LYS A 249 -0.34 -6.69 -7.02
C LYS A 249 -1.44 -5.66 -7.37
N PRO A 250 -2.53 -5.54 -6.60
CA PRO A 250 -2.92 -6.42 -5.48
C PRO A 250 -3.20 -7.85 -5.96
N ASP A 251 -3.41 -8.81 -5.05
CA ASP A 251 -3.77 -10.19 -5.40
C ASP A 251 -5.29 -10.32 -5.62
N LEU A 252 -6.08 -9.57 -4.86
CA LEU A 252 -7.54 -9.53 -4.92
C LEU A 252 -8.06 -8.12 -4.72
N ALA A 253 -9.31 -7.89 -5.09
CA ALA A 253 -10.09 -6.72 -4.70
C ALA A 253 -11.28 -7.12 -3.82
N ALA A 254 -11.66 -6.29 -2.87
CA ALA A 254 -12.87 -6.49 -2.07
C ALA A 254 -13.61 -5.18 -1.80
N ALA A 255 -14.84 -5.30 -1.32
CA ALA A 255 -15.73 -4.18 -1.15
C ALA A 255 -15.18 -3.19 -0.11
N ASP A 256 -15.26 -1.91 -0.37
CA ASP A 256 -15.11 -0.86 0.63
C ASP A 256 -16.41 -0.04 0.73
N ALA A 257 -16.36 1.12 1.38
CA ALA A 257 -17.50 1.99 1.64
C ALA A 257 -18.64 1.26 2.40
N VAL A 258 -18.31 0.21 3.16
CA VAL A 258 -19.30 -0.69 3.78
C VAL A 258 -19.85 -0.14 5.09
N SER A 259 -21.02 -0.62 5.49
CA SER A 259 -21.61 -0.26 6.79
C SER A 259 -20.90 -1.00 7.93
N THR A 260 -20.51 -0.27 8.98
CA THR A 260 -19.92 -0.86 10.19
C THR A 260 -20.44 -0.18 11.45
N VAL A 261 -20.28 -0.83 12.59
CA VAL A 261 -20.66 -0.23 13.89
C VAL A 261 -19.84 1.03 14.19
N THR A 262 -18.56 1.07 13.78
CA THR A 262 -17.63 2.16 14.10
C THR A 262 -17.75 3.34 13.14
N TYR A 263 -17.89 3.08 11.84
CA TYR A 263 -17.90 4.11 10.79
C TYR A 263 -19.31 4.44 10.28
N GLY A 264 -20.33 3.80 10.84
CA GLY A 264 -21.73 4.07 10.52
C GLY A 264 -22.23 3.34 9.27
N VAL A 265 -23.45 3.71 8.86
CA VAL A 265 -24.13 3.14 7.70
C VAL A 265 -23.63 3.82 6.43
N SER A 266 -23.41 3.02 5.39
CA SER A 266 -23.12 3.54 4.05
C SER A 266 -24.37 4.11 3.40
N ASP A 267 -24.25 5.28 2.79
CA ASP A 267 -25.28 5.88 1.93
C ASP A 267 -25.15 5.47 0.46
N GLY A 268 -24.11 4.70 0.10
CA GLY A 268 -23.83 4.25 -1.25
C GLY A 268 -23.35 5.35 -2.20
N ALA A 269 -23.01 6.54 -1.70
CA ALA A 269 -22.38 7.58 -2.49
C ALA A 269 -20.87 7.35 -2.59
N ALA A 270 -20.27 7.75 -3.71
CA ALA A 270 -18.84 7.53 -3.97
C ALA A 270 -17.93 8.42 -3.11
N TRP A 271 -16.67 7.98 -2.99
CA TRP A 271 -15.57 8.77 -2.43
C TRP A 271 -15.41 10.13 -3.16
N PRO A 272 -15.00 11.21 -2.47
CA PRO A 272 -14.72 11.32 -1.03
C PRO A 272 -15.93 11.78 -0.21
N SER A 273 -17.13 11.79 -0.80
CA SER A 273 -18.32 12.41 -0.19
C SER A 273 -19.26 11.44 0.51
N GLY A 274 -19.13 10.14 0.27
CA GLY A 274 -19.98 9.12 0.85
C GLY A 274 -19.73 8.86 2.33
N THR A 275 -20.64 8.09 2.93
CA THR A 275 -20.54 7.63 4.32
C THR A 275 -20.29 6.11 4.40
N GLY A 276 -19.89 5.63 5.58
CA GLY A 276 -19.46 4.24 5.80
C GLY A 276 -17.95 4.13 5.98
N PHE A 277 -17.42 2.90 5.92
CA PHE A 277 -15.99 2.63 6.05
C PHE A 277 -15.33 2.51 4.67
N PHE A 278 -14.73 3.60 4.21
CA PHE A 278 -13.91 3.62 2.98
C PHE A 278 -12.47 3.19 3.24
N GLY A 279 -11.83 2.68 2.19
CA GLY A 279 -10.40 2.36 2.21
C GLY A 279 -10.12 0.90 1.94
N THR A 280 -8.90 0.61 1.50
CA THR A 280 -8.39 -0.78 1.42
C THR A 280 -8.40 -1.47 2.79
N SER A 281 -8.36 -0.70 3.88
CA SER A 281 -8.58 -1.17 5.26
C SER A 281 -9.99 -1.73 5.51
N ALA A 282 -11.00 -1.34 4.73
CA ALA A 282 -12.35 -1.92 4.81
C ALA A 282 -12.50 -3.17 3.94
N ALA A 283 -11.72 -3.26 2.85
CA ALA A 283 -11.68 -4.39 1.93
C ALA A 283 -10.89 -5.58 2.51
N CYS A 284 -9.70 -5.33 3.06
CA CYS A 284 -8.81 -6.34 3.65
C CYS A 284 -9.50 -7.34 4.60
N PRO A 285 -10.27 -6.91 5.64
CA PRO A 285 -10.90 -7.86 6.56
C PRO A 285 -11.98 -8.73 5.91
N GLN A 286 -12.52 -8.38 4.74
CA GLN A 286 -13.47 -9.23 4.03
C GLN A 286 -12.79 -10.44 3.41
N VAL A 287 -11.62 -10.25 2.80
CA VAL A 287 -10.79 -11.36 2.28
C VAL A 287 -10.29 -12.23 3.43
N ALA A 288 -9.84 -11.62 4.53
CA ALA A 288 -9.43 -12.37 5.71
C ALA A 288 -10.58 -13.18 6.34
N GLY A 289 -11.79 -12.60 6.41
CA GLY A 289 -12.99 -13.30 6.85
C GLY A 289 -13.35 -14.47 5.93
N ALA A 290 -13.24 -14.27 4.60
CA ALA A 290 -13.43 -15.32 3.62
C ALA A 290 -12.42 -16.47 3.78
N ALA A 291 -11.14 -16.15 3.99
CA ALA A 291 -10.11 -17.13 4.28
C ALA A 291 -10.42 -17.92 5.56
N ALA A 292 -10.85 -17.24 6.63
CA ALA A 292 -11.20 -17.89 7.89
C ALA A 292 -12.37 -18.87 7.75
N LEU A 293 -13.36 -18.54 6.92
CA LEU A 293 -14.46 -19.46 6.57
C LEU A 293 -13.94 -20.69 5.82
N LEU A 294 -13.05 -20.50 4.84
CA LEU A 294 -12.42 -21.60 4.12
C LEU A 294 -11.58 -22.48 5.04
N ALA A 295 -10.78 -21.90 5.94
CA ALA A 295 -9.99 -22.65 6.92
C ALA A 295 -10.87 -23.48 7.86
N SER A 296 -12.03 -22.94 8.24
CA SER A 296 -13.01 -23.64 9.08
C SER A 296 -13.67 -24.82 8.33
N ALA A 297 -13.97 -24.65 7.05
CA ALA A 297 -14.60 -25.69 6.23
C ALA A 297 -13.60 -26.77 5.75
N TYR A 298 -12.34 -26.38 5.54
CA TYR A 298 -11.29 -27.21 4.97
C TYR A 298 -10.06 -27.21 5.89
N THR A 299 -10.14 -27.93 7.01
CA THR A 299 -9.10 -27.97 8.05
C THR A 299 -7.75 -28.55 7.60
N SER A 300 -7.64 -29.02 6.35
CA SER A 300 -6.38 -29.48 5.75
C SER A 300 -5.73 -28.44 4.84
N PHE A 301 -6.37 -27.29 4.62
CA PHE A 301 -5.78 -26.21 3.83
C PHE A 301 -4.71 -25.51 4.66
N ASP A 302 -3.56 -25.29 4.03
CA ASP A 302 -2.54 -24.36 4.50
C ASP A 302 -2.78 -22.97 3.87
N ALA A 303 -1.92 -22.00 4.20
CA ALA A 303 -2.00 -20.64 3.66
C ALA A 303 -2.03 -20.60 2.12
N ASP A 304 -1.21 -21.42 1.45
CA ASP A 304 -1.12 -21.50 -0.01
C ASP A 304 -2.42 -22.03 -0.63
N ALA A 305 -3.01 -23.06 -0.03
CA ALA A 305 -4.29 -23.61 -0.46
C ALA A 305 -5.44 -22.61 -0.25
N LEU A 306 -5.43 -21.87 0.87
CA LEU A 306 -6.43 -20.82 1.14
C LEU A 306 -6.37 -19.71 0.10
N GLU A 307 -5.17 -19.16 -0.14
CA GLU A 307 -4.97 -18.10 -1.13
C GLU A 307 -5.34 -18.57 -2.54
N THR A 308 -4.85 -19.75 -2.95
CA THR A 308 -5.18 -20.35 -4.24
C THR A 308 -6.69 -20.49 -4.41
N ARG A 309 -7.40 -20.90 -3.36
CA ARG A 309 -8.87 -21.05 -3.42
C ARG A 309 -9.57 -19.70 -3.58
N LEU A 310 -9.16 -18.69 -2.83
CA LEU A 310 -9.72 -17.34 -2.93
C LEU A 310 -9.51 -16.74 -4.33
N VAL A 311 -8.28 -16.80 -4.84
CA VAL A 311 -7.90 -16.31 -6.16
C VAL A 311 -8.66 -17.05 -7.27
N ALA A 312 -8.78 -18.38 -7.18
CA ALA A 312 -9.47 -19.17 -8.20
C ALA A 312 -10.98 -18.93 -8.27
N GLN A 313 -11.58 -18.34 -7.23
CA GLN A 313 -13.00 -18.01 -7.19
C GLN A 313 -13.30 -16.55 -7.51
N ALA A 314 -12.27 -15.70 -7.54
CA ALA A 314 -12.44 -14.29 -7.80
C ALA A 314 -13.18 -14.03 -9.11
N ILE A 315 -14.07 -13.03 -9.09
CA ILE A 315 -14.77 -12.58 -10.27
C ILE A 315 -13.86 -11.57 -10.97
N ASP A 316 -13.35 -11.95 -12.14
CA ASP A 316 -12.52 -11.09 -12.99
C ASP A 316 -13.17 -9.71 -13.20
N GLN A 317 -12.38 -8.65 -13.05
CA GLN A 317 -12.80 -7.24 -13.17
C GLN A 317 -11.71 -6.48 -13.92
N GLY A 318 -12.11 -5.50 -14.73
CA GLY A 318 -11.16 -4.73 -15.54
C GLY A 318 -10.85 -5.42 -16.86
N ASP A 319 -9.56 -5.49 -17.19
CA ASP A 319 -9.10 -6.22 -18.37
C ASP A 319 -9.21 -7.72 -18.13
N SER A 320 -9.27 -8.53 -19.20
CA SER A 320 -9.43 -9.97 -19.00
C SER A 320 -8.16 -10.60 -18.42
N GLY A 321 -8.34 -11.30 -17.30
CA GLY A 321 -7.24 -11.91 -16.55
C GLY A 321 -6.61 -10.94 -15.56
N PRO A 322 -5.60 -11.41 -14.80
CA PRO A 322 -5.12 -10.65 -13.65
C PRO A 322 -4.47 -9.31 -14.05
N ASP A 323 -4.78 -8.24 -13.31
CA ASP A 323 -4.27 -6.88 -13.56
C ASP A 323 -3.84 -6.14 -12.29
N THR A 324 -3.16 -5.01 -12.44
CA THR A 324 -2.55 -4.28 -11.32
C THR A 324 -3.51 -3.38 -10.54
N THR A 325 -4.80 -3.40 -10.89
CA THR A 325 -5.88 -2.66 -10.22
C THR A 325 -6.74 -3.59 -9.37
N PHE A 326 -7.17 -4.72 -9.94
CA PHE A 326 -8.08 -5.68 -9.30
C PHE A 326 -7.39 -6.98 -8.87
N GLY A 327 -6.12 -7.18 -9.23
CA GLY A 327 -5.44 -8.44 -9.04
C GLY A 327 -6.11 -9.53 -9.86
N HIS A 328 -6.44 -10.65 -9.22
CA HIS A 328 -7.22 -11.72 -9.81
C HIS A 328 -8.74 -11.44 -9.86
N GLY A 329 -9.19 -10.30 -9.34
CA GLY A 329 -10.57 -9.85 -9.41
C GLY A 329 -11.23 -9.67 -8.04
N LEU A 330 -12.55 -9.48 -8.08
CA LEU A 330 -13.38 -9.27 -6.91
C LEU A 330 -13.53 -10.56 -6.09
N LEU A 331 -13.29 -10.47 -4.78
CA LEU A 331 -13.53 -11.52 -3.81
C LEU A 331 -14.92 -12.13 -3.99
N PHE A 332 -14.97 -13.44 -4.15
CA PHE A 332 -16.20 -14.20 -4.23
C PHE A 332 -16.01 -15.57 -3.56
N LEU A 333 -16.98 -15.98 -2.75
CA LEU A 333 -17.00 -17.28 -2.10
C LEU A 333 -18.16 -18.12 -2.63
N ALA A 334 -17.85 -19.14 -3.42
CA ALA A 334 -18.84 -20.02 -4.06
C ALA A 334 -19.04 -21.36 -3.34
N ASP A 335 -18.30 -21.62 -2.25
CA ASP A 335 -18.28 -22.92 -1.58
C ASP A 335 -19.60 -23.24 -0.87
N GLN A 336 -20.37 -24.15 -1.48
CA GLN A 336 -21.71 -24.52 -1.02
C GLN A 336 -21.74 -25.04 0.43
N PHE A 337 -20.66 -25.64 0.92
CA PHE A 337 -20.57 -26.17 2.28
C PHE A 337 -20.65 -25.09 3.37
N LEU A 338 -20.26 -23.85 3.06
CA LEU A 338 -20.43 -22.70 3.98
C LEU A 338 -21.91 -22.34 4.19
N PHE A 339 -22.79 -22.75 3.28
CA PHE A 339 -24.23 -22.46 3.34
C PHE A 339 -25.05 -23.63 3.92
N VAL A 340 -24.46 -24.82 4.11
CA VAL A 340 -25.18 -25.99 4.63
C VAL A 340 -25.22 -25.99 6.17
N ASP A 341 -24.12 -25.60 6.84
CA ASP A 341 -24.06 -25.61 8.32
C ASP A 341 -24.92 -24.51 8.98
N ALA A 342 -25.14 -23.38 8.30
CA ALA A 342 -26.03 -22.33 8.81
C ALA A 342 -27.51 -22.76 8.83
N PHE A 343 -27.92 -23.68 7.93
CA PHE A 343 -29.28 -24.20 7.86
C PHE A 343 -29.55 -25.31 8.89
N GLU A 344 -28.53 -26.05 9.32
CA GLU A 344 -28.71 -27.18 10.27
C GLU A 344 -28.76 -26.75 11.74
N SER A 345 -28.40 -25.51 12.08
CA SER A 345 -28.45 -24.99 13.48
C SER A 345 -29.86 -24.71 14.03
N GLY A 346 -30.92 -25.03 13.28
CA GLY A 346 -32.21 -25.42 13.86
C GLY A 346 -32.99 -24.37 14.65
N ASN A 347 -32.79 -23.07 14.41
CA ASN A 347 -33.62 -22.04 15.03
C ASN A 347 -34.00 -20.92 14.05
N LEU A 348 -34.77 -21.25 13.02
CA LEU A 348 -35.47 -20.27 12.20
C LEU A 348 -36.97 -20.41 12.43
N GLY A 349 -37.52 -19.48 13.20
CA GLY A 349 -38.92 -19.11 13.07
C GLY A 349 -39.17 -18.69 11.62
N THR A 350 -39.89 -19.53 10.89
CA THR A 350 -40.66 -19.25 9.67
C THR A 350 -40.17 -18.07 8.82
N TRP A 351 -39.30 -18.35 7.85
CA TRP A 351 -39.17 -17.51 6.66
C TRP A 351 -40.07 -18.10 5.56
N ASP A 352 -41.29 -17.56 5.45
CA ASP A 352 -42.14 -17.74 4.27
C ASP A 352 -41.78 -16.64 3.27
N GLY A 353 -41.13 -17.05 2.19
CA GLY A 353 -40.78 -16.19 1.06
C GLY A 353 -40.98 -16.92 -0.25
N ALA A 354 -42.09 -17.64 -0.39
CA ALA A 354 -42.54 -18.08 -1.69
C ALA A 354 -43.22 -16.92 -2.44
N ALA A 355 -42.74 -16.71 -3.67
CA ALA A 355 -43.47 -16.18 -4.84
C ALA A 355 -43.66 -14.64 -5.00
N GLY A 356 -43.18 -14.18 -6.15
CA GLY A 356 -43.54 -12.93 -6.82
C GLY A 356 -42.31 -12.36 -7.54
N GLY A 357 -42.07 -12.54 -8.83
CA GLY A 357 -43.03 -12.49 -9.92
C GLY A 357 -43.16 -11.07 -10.48
N LYS A 358 -42.07 -10.49 -10.99
CA LYS A 358 -41.93 -9.77 -12.28
C LYS A 358 -40.57 -9.10 -12.38
#